data_AF-A0A3D9IPH4-F1
#
_entry.id   AF-A0A3D9IPH4-F1
#
_cell.length_a   1.000
_cell.length_b   1.000
_cell.length_c   1.000
_cell.angle_alpha   90.00
_cell.angle_beta   90.00
_cell.angle_gamma   90.00
#
_symmetry.space_group_name_H-M   'P 1'
#
loop_
_entity.id
_entity.type
_entity.pdbx_description
1 polymer ?
#
loop_
_entity_poly.entity_id
_entity_poly.type
_entity_poly.pdbx_seq_one_letter_code
_entity_poly.pdbx_strand_id
1 'polypeptide(L)'
;MYSIIDGLEVEVTVSANPYGLELDQLFGMAARINKKRGFLFVSKVLGKHIPVIPALSLGAGAMLGCLYEEEVLKRPSALAAERLRGMFAGRREAEEGYRKLMADKIRIDEPTLFIGFAETATALGHSMFDAFTGSVSFVHTTREEIEGLVPPIRFEEEHSHAVAHRCYVRDSSVFRNAARVVLVDDEMTTGKTSLNIIRELHEAYGHRDFAVASLLDWRSDADRDRYAELERELDIRIRCLALIEGSIKVNGNPLEEAARGQGAPEPQEDFHLLRHDLSEMFEHAGQSSEEAGRSPQLHSYLLHTGRFGISVADGEALDRAVVEAAGLLAAHRTGSRALCLGTGEFMYVPMRIAERMGDGVYAQSTTRSPIHPLRRDGYAVTSAYRYDSPDGEEVANFIYNVEPGQYDEAFVFVERQYDPARGASFERALSLLGVPVVHLVTFGASDDRRDGE
;
A
#
# COMPACT_ATOMS: atom_id res chain seq x y z
N MET A 1 -8.42 10.65 23.48
CA MET A 1 -9.21 9.43 23.78
C MET A 1 -10.17 9.20 22.63
N TYR A 2 -10.20 8.00 22.07
CA TYR A 2 -11.06 7.61 20.96
C TYR A 2 -12.07 6.58 21.47
N SER A 3 -13.37 6.90 21.39
CA SER A 3 -14.45 5.94 21.66
C SER A 3 -14.82 5.26 20.35
N ILE A 4 -14.57 3.96 20.25
CA ILE A 4 -14.73 3.21 18.99
C ILE A 4 -16.14 2.62 18.90
N ILE A 5 -16.51 1.88 19.94
CA ILE A 5 -17.80 1.25 20.15
C ILE A 5 -18.08 1.27 21.65
N ASP A 6 -19.31 0.95 22.04
CA ASP A 6 -19.70 0.98 23.45
C ASP A 6 -18.84 -0.01 24.25
N GLY A 7 -18.01 0.53 25.14
CA GLY A 7 -17.10 -0.26 25.97
C GLY A 7 -15.75 -0.60 25.35
N LEU A 8 -15.33 0.02 24.22
CA LEU A 8 -13.96 -0.05 23.71
C LEU A 8 -13.41 1.36 23.44
N GLU A 9 -12.39 1.73 24.21
CA GLU A 9 -11.74 3.03 24.14
C GLU A 9 -10.23 2.88 23.96
N VAL A 10 -9.65 3.76 23.15
CA VAL A 10 -8.20 3.84 22.94
C VAL A 10 -7.72 5.23 23.32
N GLU A 11 -6.84 5.29 24.30
CA GLU A 11 -6.09 6.49 24.65
C GLU A 11 -4.77 6.49 23.86
N VAL A 12 -4.48 7.62 23.21
CA VAL A 12 -3.26 7.83 22.43
C VAL A 12 -2.51 8.99 23.08
N THR A 13 -1.24 8.77 23.41
CA THR A 13 -0.33 9.80 23.92
C THR A 13 0.81 9.97 22.93
N VAL A 14 0.96 11.15 22.35
CA VAL A 14 2.02 11.46 21.38
C VAL A 14 3.30 11.84 22.13
N SER A 15 4.42 11.21 21.76
CA SER A 15 5.76 11.51 22.27
C SER A 15 6.62 12.26 21.26
N ALA A 16 6.43 12.03 19.96
CA ALA A 16 7.08 12.79 18.90
C ALA A 16 6.15 13.02 17.71
N ASN A 17 6.29 14.20 17.09
CA ASN A 17 5.54 14.61 15.90
C ASN A 17 6.41 15.61 15.13
N PRO A 18 7.41 15.13 14.36
CA PRO A 18 8.44 15.98 13.75
C PRO A 18 7.90 17.09 12.86
N TYR A 19 6.73 16.90 12.23
CA TYR A 19 6.12 17.89 11.34
C TYR A 19 4.89 18.60 11.94
N GLY A 20 4.49 18.26 13.16
CA GLY A 20 3.32 18.83 13.82
C GLY A 20 2.00 18.47 13.13
N LEU A 21 1.89 17.25 12.59
CA LEU A 21 0.69 16.76 11.90
C LEU A 21 -0.45 16.53 12.89
N GLU A 22 -1.69 16.81 12.46
CA GLU A 22 -2.86 16.49 13.28
C GLU A 22 -3.20 15.00 13.15
N LEU A 23 -3.48 14.33 14.27
CA LEU A 23 -3.72 12.88 14.28
C LEU A 23 -4.95 12.49 13.45
N ASP A 24 -5.98 13.33 13.48
CA ASP A 24 -7.23 13.12 12.74
C ASP A 24 -7.07 13.25 11.23
N GLN A 25 -5.97 13.83 10.74
CA GLN A 25 -5.61 13.86 9.32
C GLN A 25 -4.93 12.56 8.88
N LEU A 26 -4.26 11.85 9.80
CA LEU A 26 -3.52 10.63 9.49
C LEU A 26 -4.35 9.36 9.66
N PHE A 27 -5.19 9.28 10.70
CA PHE A 27 -5.98 8.08 10.96
C PHE A 27 -7.33 8.36 11.61
N GLY A 28 -8.23 7.37 11.48
CA GLY A 28 -9.38 7.17 12.34
C GLY A 28 -9.29 5.82 13.05
N MET A 29 -10.36 5.42 13.73
CA MET A 29 -10.42 4.14 14.45
C MET A 29 -11.59 3.30 13.96
N ALA A 30 -11.41 1.99 13.92
CA ALA A 30 -12.49 1.02 13.72
C ALA A 30 -12.27 -0.22 14.61
N ALA A 31 -13.32 -0.98 14.83
CA ALA A 31 -13.26 -2.25 15.53
C ALA A 31 -12.86 -3.38 14.57
N ARG A 32 -12.03 -4.30 15.07
CA ARG A 32 -11.65 -5.54 14.38
C ARG A 32 -12.34 -6.72 15.04
N ILE A 33 -12.78 -7.67 14.23
CA ILE A 33 -13.24 -8.98 14.70
C ILE A 33 -12.00 -9.83 15.02
N ASN A 34 -11.36 -9.56 16.17
CA ASN A 34 -10.15 -10.27 16.59
C ASN A 34 -10.06 -10.35 18.13
N LYS A 35 -9.84 -11.56 18.64
CA LYS A 35 -9.78 -11.86 20.09
C LYS A 35 -8.58 -11.22 20.82
N LYS A 36 -7.50 -10.85 20.10
CA LYS A 36 -6.27 -10.29 20.68
C LYS A 36 -6.21 -8.76 20.64
N ARG A 37 -6.75 -8.13 19.60
CA ARG A 37 -6.79 -6.66 19.43
C ARG A 37 -8.12 -6.27 18.80
N GLY A 38 -9.04 -5.77 19.62
CA GLY A 38 -10.41 -5.44 19.20
C GLY A 38 -10.55 -4.16 18.36
N PHE A 39 -9.46 -3.47 18.07
CA PHE A 39 -9.44 -2.23 17.30
C PHE A 39 -8.36 -2.24 16.22
N LEU A 40 -8.47 -1.31 15.28
CA LEU A 40 -7.45 -0.96 14.31
C LEU A 40 -7.39 0.57 14.10
N PHE A 41 -6.18 1.05 13.80
CA PHE A 41 -6.00 2.35 13.18
C PHE A 41 -6.37 2.25 11.70
N VAL A 42 -7.20 3.18 11.23
CA VAL A 42 -7.62 3.24 9.84
C VAL A 42 -6.96 4.45 9.21
N SER A 43 -5.91 4.21 8.41
CA SER A 43 -5.20 5.29 7.74
C SER A 43 -6.11 6.07 6.80
N LYS A 44 -6.03 7.41 6.91
CA LYS A 44 -6.69 8.38 6.03
C LYS A 44 -5.78 8.87 4.90
N VAL A 45 -4.56 8.33 4.81
CA VAL A 45 -3.60 8.70 3.76
C VAL A 45 -3.21 7.53 2.86
N LEU A 46 -3.32 6.27 3.30
CA LEU A 46 -2.82 5.12 2.52
C LEU A 46 -3.71 4.70 1.34
N GLY A 47 -4.98 5.14 1.31
CA GLY A 47 -5.91 4.69 0.28
C GLY A 47 -6.27 3.20 0.38
N LYS A 48 -6.24 2.60 1.57
CA LYS A 48 -6.65 1.19 1.75
C LYS A 48 -8.14 1.08 2.07
N HIS A 49 -8.56 1.62 3.21
CA HIS A 49 -9.95 1.50 3.67
C HIS A 49 -10.78 2.75 3.38
N ILE A 50 -10.14 3.89 3.14
CA ILE A 50 -10.77 5.18 2.91
C ILE A 50 -10.25 5.71 1.56
N PRO A 51 -11.11 6.18 0.65
CA PRO A 51 -10.67 6.90 -0.54
C PRO A 51 -9.87 8.16 -0.19
N VAL A 52 -8.72 8.35 -0.83
CA VAL A 52 -7.80 9.45 -0.53
C VAL A 52 -7.51 10.32 -1.74
N ILE A 53 -7.04 11.54 -1.50
CA ILE A 53 -6.43 12.37 -2.55
C ILE A 53 -5.12 11.69 -2.98
N PRO A 54 -4.96 11.30 -4.27
CA PRO A 54 -3.80 10.51 -4.70
C PRO A 54 -2.45 11.18 -4.37
N ALA A 55 -2.32 12.48 -4.63
CA ALA A 55 -1.11 13.23 -4.32
C ALA A 55 -0.78 13.29 -2.81
N LEU A 56 -1.79 13.29 -1.94
CA LEU A 56 -1.55 13.25 -0.49
C LEU A 56 -1.02 11.88 -0.05
N SER A 57 -1.57 10.80 -0.60
CA SER A 57 -1.12 9.44 -0.31
C SER A 57 0.33 9.20 -0.77
N LEU A 58 0.63 9.57 -2.02
CA LEU A 58 2.00 9.50 -2.55
C LEU A 58 2.94 10.44 -1.77
N GLY A 59 2.45 11.63 -1.43
CA GLY A 59 3.13 12.58 -0.57
C GLY A 59 3.49 12.01 0.80
N ALA A 60 2.66 11.17 1.41
CA ALA A 60 2.94 10.55 2.71
C ALA A 60 4.15 9.60 2.65
N GLY A 61 4.32 8.85 1.55
CA GLY A 61 5.54 8.07 1.33
C GLY A 61 6.77 8.97 1.15
N ALA A 62 6.65 10.03 0.36
CA ALA A 62 7.73 11.00 0.17
C ALA A 62 8.12 11.74 1.47
N MET A 63 7.16 12.00 2.37
CA MET A 63 7.41 12.54 3.71
C MET A 63 8.28 11.62 4.57
N LEU A 64 8.14 10.29 4.45
CA LEU A 64 9.08 9.36 5.09
C LEU A 64 10.49 9.49 4.51
N GLY A 65 10.59 9.79 3.21
CA GLY A 65 11.86 10.16 2.56
C GLY A 65 12.49 11.40 3.18
N CYS A 66 11.70 12.45 3.46
CA CYS A 66 12.18 13.65 4.17
C CYS A 66 12.71 13.31 5.56
N LEU A 67 11.99 12.49 6.34
CA LEU A 67 12.48 12.05 7.65
C LEU A 67 13.77 11.25 7.54
N TYR A 68 13.90 10.42 6.51
CA TYR A 68 15.13 9.68 6.26
C TYR A 68 16.30 10.62 5.93
N GLU A 69 16.08 11.65 5.11
CA GLU A 69 17.09 12.67 4.82
C GLU A 69 17.55 13.41 6.08
N GLU A 70 16.59 13.81 6.92
CA GLU A 70 16.85 14.52 8.18
C GLU A 70 17.56 13.63 9.21
N GLU A 71 17.08 12.40 9.42
CA GLU A 71 17.51 11.58 10.54
C GLU A 71 18.61 10.58 10.21
N VAL A 72 18.66 10.07 8.98
CA VAL A 72 19.68 9.10 8.56
C VAL A 72 20.82 9.79 7.84
N LEU A 73 20.51 10.70 6.91
CA LEU A 73 21.55 11.41 6.14
C LEU A 73 22.07 12.66 6.85
N LYS A 74 21.36 13.15 7.87
CA LYS A 74 21.67 14.38 8.61
C LYS A 74 21.77 15.60 7.68
N ARG A 75 20.84 15.70 6.71
CA ARG A 75 20.69 16.80 5.77
C ARG A 75 19.32 17.46 5.96
N PRO A 76 19.16 18.75 5.65
CA PRO A 76 17.83 19.37 5.67
C PRO A 76 16.94 18.80 4.56
N SER A 77 15.66 18.56 4.85
CA SER A 77 14.65 18.20 3.86
C SER A 77 14.44 19.31 2.82
N ALA A 78 14.10 18.92 1.59
CA ALA A 78 13.69 19.83 0.52
C ALA A 78 12.49 20.72 0.88
N LEU A 79 11.58 20.23 1.73
CA LEU A 79 10.43 20.98 2.24
C LEU A 79 10.49 21.11 3.75
N ALA A 80 10.31 22.35 4.23
CA ALA A 80 10.15 22.63 5.66
C ALA A 80 8.89 21.96 6.23
N ALA A 81 8.93 21.66 7.53
CA ALA A 81 7.85 21.02 8.27
C ALA A 81 6.47 21.68 8.06
N GLU A 82 6.39 23.02 8.00
CA GLU A 82 5.14 23.73 7.77
C GLU A 82 4.54 23.46 6.39
N ARG A 83 5.38 23.25 5.37
CA ARG A 83 4.93 22.91 4.01
C ARG A 83 4.45 21.47 3.94
N LEU A 84 5.16 20.55 4.59
CA LEU A 84 4.74 19.14 4.70
C LEU A 84 3.39 19.03 5.41
N ARG A 85 3.22 19.70 6.55
CA ARG A 85 1.93 19.80 7.24
C ARG A 85 0.85 20.47 6.38
N GLY A 86 1.22 21.49 5.62
CA GLY A 86 0.31 22.20 4.72
C GLY A 86 -0.33 21.32 3.65
N MET A 87 0.31 20.20 3.27
CA MET A 87 -0.25 19.25 2.27
C MET A 87 -1.60 18.67 2.70
N PHE A 88 -1.88 18.61 4.01
CA PHE A 88 -3.13 18.08 4.54
C PHE A 88 -4.29 19.10 4.52
N ALA A 89 -4.03 20.35 4.14
CA ALA A 89 -5.06 21.40 4.13
C ALA A 89 -6.09 21.22 3.01
N GLY A 90 -5.74 20.54 1.93
CA GLY A 90 -6.62 20.36 0.77
C GLY A 90 -5.92 19.73 -0.42
N ARG A 91 -6.72 19.47 -1.47
CA ARG A 91 -6.24 18.85 -2.72
C ARG A 91 -5.12 19.65 -3.37
N ARG A 92 -5.31 20.95 -3.51
CA ARG A 92 -4.36 21.83 -4.19
C ARG A 92 -3.01 21.83 -3.46
N GLU A 93 -3.04 21.95 -2.13
CA GLU A 93 -1.84 21.96 -1.30
C GLU A 93 -1.13 20.61 -1.33
N ALA A 94 -1.87 19.50 -1.33
CA ALA A 94 -1.32 18.17 -1.51
C ALA A 94 -0.60 18.00 -2.87
N GLU A 95 -1.24 18.43 -3.96
CA GLU A 95 -0.68 18.35 -5.31
C GLU A 95 0.54 19.26 -5.50
N GLU A 96 0.50 20.49 -4.96
CA GLU A 96 1.63 21.41 -4.97
C GLU A 96 2.82 20.88 -4.16
N GLY A 97 2.57 20.37 -2.94
CA GLY A 97 3.59 19.79 -2.10
C GLY A 97 4.22 18.53 -2.69
N TYR A 98 3.39 17.60 -3.17
CA TYR A 98 3.87 16.36 -3.81
C TYR A 98 4.72 16.67 -5.06
N ARG A 99 4.27 17.58 -5.92
CA ARG A 99 5.04 18.00 -7.10
C ARG A 99 6.41 18.57 -6.73
N LYS A 100 6.49 19.33 -5.63
CA LYS A 100 7.76 19.90 -5.15
C LYS A 100 8.68 18.81 -4.60
N LEU A 101 8.17 17.86 -3.84
CA LEU A 101 8.94 16.70 -3.35
C LEU A 101 9.53 15.88 -4.51
N MET A 102 8.73 15.63 -5.56
CA MET A 102 9.18 14.84 -6.71
C MET A 102 10.12 15.62 -7.64
N ALA A 103 10.10 16.95 -7.61
CA ALA A 103 11.05 17.78 -8.36
C ALA A 103 12.45 17.78 -7.72
N ASP A 104 12.52 17.65 -6.39
CA ASP A 104 13.76 17.69 -5.61
C ASP A 104 14.05 16.30 -4.99
N LYS A 105 14.12 15.25 -5.81
CA LYS A 105 14.39 13.88 -5.33
C LYS A 105 15.71 13.79 -4.55
N ILE A 106 15.70 13.00 -3.47
CA ILE A 106 16.81 12.83 -2.53
C ILE A 106 17.88 11.93 -3.15
N ARG A 107 19.09 12.46 -3.32
CA ARG A 107 20.20 11.68 -3.89
C ARG A 107 20.90 10.82 -2.83
N ILE A 108 21.04 9.54 -3.15
CA ILE A 108 21.79 8.54 -2.38
C ILE A 108 22.90 7.97 -3.27
N ASP A 109 24.15 8.03 -2.82
CA ASP A 109 25.29 7.44 -3.53
C ASP A 109 25.68 6.06 -2.96
N GLU A 110 25.27 5.74 -1.72
CA GLU A 110 25.51 4.45 -1.08
C GLU A 110 24.39 3.46 -1.40
N PRO A 111 24.69 2.25 -1.93
CA PRO A 111 23.66 1.26 -2.28
C PRO A 111 22.65 1.02 -1.16
N THR A 112 21.40 1.44 -1.36
CA THR A 112 20.34 1.37 -0.36
C THR A 112 19.13 0.62 -0.92
N LEU A 113 18.70 -0.42 -0.20
CA LEU A 113 17.53 -1.23 -0.56
C LEU A 113 16.34 -0.84 0.31
N PHE A 114 15.23 -0.48 -0.32
CA PHE A 114 13.93 -0.26 0.32
C PHE A 114 13.08 -1.52 0.21
N ILE A 115 12.48 -1.95 1.32
CA ILE A 115 11.60 -3.12 1.40
C ILE A 115 10.24 -2.71 1.96
N GLY A 116 9.21 -2.66 1.12
CA GLY A 116 7.83 -2.38 1.54
C GLY A 116 7.10 -3.61 2.07
N PHE A 117 6.31 -3.46 3.14
CA PHE A 117 5.59 -4.58 3.75
C PHE A 117 4.20 -4.78 3.14
N ALA A 118 3.89 -5.99 2.68
CA ALA A 118 2.57 -6.35 2.22
C ALA A 118 1.59 -6.50 3.37
N GLU A 119 0.34 -6.08 3.23
CA GLU A 119 -0.27 -5.55 2.01
C GLU A 119 -0.25 -4.01 1.99
N THR A 120 -0.37 -3.38 3.16
CA THR A 120 -0.67 -1.94 3.27
C THR A 120 0.47 -1.05 2.81
N ALA A 121 1.72 -1.45 3.06
CA ALA A 121 2.88 -0.61 2.82
C ALA A 121 3.56 -0.89 1.46
N THR A 122 2.94 -1.64 0.54
CA THR A 122 3.49 -1.82 -0.81
C THR A 122 3.55 -0.49 -1.56
N ALA A 123 2.43 0.24 -1.62
CA ALA A 123 2.40 1.59 -2.22
C ALA A 123 3.14 2.63 -1.38
N LEU A 124 3.06 2.56 -0.06
CA LEU A 124 3.78 3.48 0.82
C LEU A 124 5.30 3.37 0.61
N GLY A 125 5.83 2.15 0.63
CA GLY A 125 7.24 1.86 0.41
C GLY A 125 7.69 2.25 -0.99
N HIS A 126 6.89 1.96 -2.02
CA HIS A 126 7.21 2.37 -3.39
C HIS A 126 7.23 3.90 -3.49
N SER A 127 6.26 4.58 -2.91
CA SER A 127 6.20 6.04 -2.92
C SER A 127 7.32 6.70 -2.12
N MET A 128 7.79 6.07 -1.04
CA MET A 128 9.00 6.51 -0.33
C MET A 128 10.22 6.34 -1.23
N PHE A 129 10.40 5.18 -1.87
CA PHE A 129 11.49 4.91 -2.80
C PHE A 129 11.52 5.90 -3.98
N ASP A 130 10.35 6.25 -4.54
CA ASP A 130 10.26 7.16 -5.69
C ASP A 130 10.72 8.60 -5.35
N ALA A 131 10.77 8.96 -4.07
CA ALA A 131 11.36 10.22 -3.61
C ALA A 131 12.90 10.25 -3.69
N PHE A 132 13.55 9.13 -4.02
CA PHE A 132 15.01 9.01 -4.09
C PHE A 132 15.54 8.86 -5.53
N THR A 133 16.82 9.19 -5.70
CA THR A 133 17.60 8.95 -6.92
C THR A 133 19.01 8.46 -6.57
N GLY A 134 19.76 7.99 -7.56
CA GLY A 134 21.10 7.43 -7.38
C GLY A 134 21.08 5.91 -7.15
N SER A 135 21.86 5.43 -6.19
CA SER A 135 22.07 3.99 -5.93
C SER A 135 21.01 3.42 -4.99
N VAL A 136 19.75 3.46 -5.42
CA VAL A 136 18.61 2.92 -4.68
C VAL A 136 17.88 1.83 -5.46
N SER A 137 17.36 0.85 -4.73
CA SER A 137 16.49 -0.19 -5.27
C SER A 137 15.30 -0.43 -4.34
N PHE A 138 14.19 -0.91 -4.88
CA PHE A 138 12.99 -1.20 -4.12
C PHE A 138 12.46 -2.59 -4.43
N VAL A 139 12.02 -3.28 -3.39
CA VAL A 139 11.20 -4.49 -3.47
C VAL A 139 10.07 -4.37 -2.45
N HIS A 140 8.94 -5.02 -2.68
CA HIS A 140 7.99 -5.25 -1.59
C HIS A 140 7.81 -6.74 -1.34
N THR A 141 7.55 -7.08 -0.07
CA THR A 141 7.05 -8.41 0.27
C THR A 141 5.67 -8.61 -0.34
N THR A 142 5.27 -9.85 -0.53
CA THR A 142 3.93 -10.24 -0.97
C THR A 142 3.43 -11.43 -0.15
N ARG A 143 2.13 -11.51 0.02
CA ARG A 143 1.48 -12.71 0.60
C ARG A 143 1.06 -13.70 -0.48
N GLU A 144 1.10 -13.30 -1.74
CA GLU A 144 0.77 -14.12 -2.90
C GLU A 144 1.81 -15.22 -3.09
N GLU A 145 1.35 -16.38 -3.56
CA GLU A 145 2.21 -17.46 -4.01
C GLU A 145 2.18 -17.49 -5.54
N ILE A 146 3.33 -17.23 -6.15
CA ILE A 146 3.46 -17.25 -7.61
C ILE A 146 3.94 -18.63 -8.02
N GLU A 147 3.10 -19.35 -8.78
CA GLU A 147 3.38 -20.72 -9.20
C GLU A 147 4.67 -20.78 -10.03
N GLY A 148 5.52 -21.78 -9.77
CA GLY A 148 6.79 -21.96 -10.47
C GLY A 148 7.93 -21.06 -9.98
N LEU A 149 7.68 -20.11 -9.07
CA LEU A 149 8.73 -19.26 -8.50
C LEU A 149 9.06 -19.62 -7.06
N VAL A 150 10.36 -19.75 -6.79
CA VAL A 150 10.90 -19.91 -5.44
C VAL A 150 11.38 -18.54 -4.96
N PRO A 151 10.76 -17.95 -3.93
CA PRO A 151 11.23 -16.67 -3.39
C PRO A 151 12.59 -16.89 -2.71
N PRO A 152 13.62 -16.08 -3.00
CA PRO A 152 14.92 -16.19 -2.34
C PRO A 152 14.87 -15.88 -0.85
N ILE A 153 13.88 -15.12 -0.39
CA ILE A 153 13.66 -14.83 1.04
C ILE A 153 12.18 -15.07 1.38
N ARG A 154 11.95 -15.74 2.52
CA ARG A 154 10.64 -16.00 3.10
C ARG A 154 10.69 -15.60 4.57
N PHE A 155 9.94 -14.56 4.93
CA PHE A 155 9.80 -14.12 6.31
C PHE A 155 8.53 -14.74 6.91
N GLU A 156 8.66 -15.42 8.04
CA GLU A 156 7.52 -16.04 8.74
C GLU A 156 7.10 -15.20 9.96
N GLU A 157 5.81 -14.88 10.05
CA GLU A 157 5.24 -14.22 11.25
C GLU A 157 4.89 -15.26 12.33
N GLU A 158 5.44 -15.13 13.53
CA GLU A 158 5.36 -16.17 14.58
C GLU A 158 3.95 -16.47 15.15
N HIS A 159 2.89 -15.69 14.86
CA HIS A 159 1.60 -15.86 15.56
C HIS A 159 0.33 -15.57 14.76
N SER A 160 -0.01 -16.41 13.79
CA SER A 160 -1.37 -16.97 13.58
C SER A 160 -1.41 -17.70 12.24
N HIS A 161 -1.70 -19.00 12.25
CA HIS A 161 -2.13 -19.82 11.10
C HIS A 161 -1.77 -19.25 9.70
N ALA A 162 -0.49 -19.40 9.32
CA ALA A 162 0.09 -19.21 7.98
C ALA A 162 -0.23 -17.89 7.23
N VAL A 163 0.66 -16.89 7.33
CA VAL A 163 0.91 -15.98 6.20
C VAL A 163 2.39 -15.61 6.14
N ALA A 164 3.15 -16.29 5.28
CA ALA A 164 4.54 -15.94 5.00
C ALA A 164 4.59 -14.67 4.14
N HIS A 165 5.48 -13.74 4.47
CA HIS A 165 5.87 -12.65 3.59
C HIS A 165 6.95 -13.17 2.65
N ARG A 166 6.72 -13.10 1.34
CA ARG A 166 7.65 -13.57 0.31
C ARG A 166 8.25 -12.38 -0.41
N CYS A 167 9.55 -12.38 -0.67
CA CYS A 167 10.16 -11.44 -1.60
C CYS A 167 10.53 -12.18 -2.87
N TYR A 168 9.85 -11.88 -3.96
CA TYR A 168 10.27 -12.31 -5.29
C TYR A 168 11.23 -11.24 -5.83
N VAL A 169 12.40 -11.63 -6.33
CA VAL A 169 13.30 -10.70 -7.03
C VAL A 169 13.84 -11.39 -8.27
N ARG A 170 13.99 -10.64 -9.36
CA ARG A 170 14.61 -11.16 -10.60
C ARG A 170 16.10 -11.42 -10.39
N ASP A 171 16.75 -10.53 -9.64
CA ASP A 171 18.15 -10.62 -9.27
C ASP A 171 18.34 -10.52 -7.74
N SER A 172 18.78 -11.62 -7.13
CA SER A 172 19.11 -11.70 -5.69
C SER A 172 20.31 -10.85 -5.29
N SER A 173 21.09 -10.33 -6.25
CA SER A 173 22.21 -9.43 -5.97
C SER A 173 21.75 -8.13 -5.30
N VAL A 174 20.48 -7.73 -5.48
CA VAL A 174 19.90 -6.55 -4.81
C VAL A 174 20.03 -6.61 -3.29
N PHE A 175 19.92 -7.81 -2.70
CA PHE A 175 20.15 -8.01 -1.27
C PHE A 175 21.65 -7.92 -0.98
N ARG A 176 22.49 -8.73 -1.64
CA ARG A 176 23.95 -8.76 -1.38
C ARG A 176 24.65 -7.40 -1.53
N ASN A 177 24.20 -6.58 -2.46
CA ASN A 177 24.87 -5.32 -2.82
C ASN A 177 24.43 -4.15 -1.95
N ALA A 178 23.37 -4.28 -1.15
CA ALA A 178 22.87 -3.20 -0.32
C ALA A 178 23.79 -2.96 0.89
N ALA A 179 24.33 -1.75 1.00
CA ALA A 179 25.06 -1.31 2.19
C ALA A 179 24.09 -0.97 3.33
N ARG A 180 22.90 -0.48 3.00
CA ARG A 180 21.81 -0.19 3.95
C ARG A 180 20.50 -0.77 3.49
N VAL A 181 19.70 -1.27 4.45
CA VAL A 181 18.33 -1.72 4.21
C VAL A 181 17.33 -0.83 4.94
N VAL A 182 16.30 -0.38 4.24
CA VAL A 182 15.19 0.42 4.77
C VAL A 182 13.92 -0.41 4.69
N LEU A 183 13.36 -0.76 5.84
CA LEU A 183 12.08 -1.46 5.93
C LEU A 183 10.96 -0.42 6.04
N VAL A 184 9.90 -0.56 5.27
CA VAL A 184 8.77 0.40 5.25
C VAL A 184 7.47 -0.32 5.60
N ASP A 185 6.81 0.15 6.66
CA ASP A 185 5.54 -0.35 7.17
C ASP A 185 4.56 0.80 7.39
N ASP A 186 3.26 0.52 7.57
CA ASP A 186 2.31 1.58 7.89
C ASP A 186 2.27 1.94 9.38
N GLU A 187 2.39 0.94 10.26
CA GLU A 187 2.31 1.09 11.71
C GLU A 187 3.30 0.16 12.43
N MET A 188 4.20 0.70 13.25
CA MET A 188 4.99 -0.10 14.18
C MET A 188 4.24 -0.29 15.50
N THR A 189 3.98 -1.55 15.86
CA THR A 189 3.34 -1.90 17.15
C THR A 189 4.30 -2.61 18.09
N THR A 190 4.50 -3.92 17.91
CA THR A 190 5.51 -4.69 18.65
C THR A 190 6.85 -4.69 17.91
N GLY A 191 6.85 -4.33 16.63
CA GLY A 191 8.03 -4.38 15.76
C GLY A 191 8.64 -5.77 15.55
N LYS A 192 7.93 -6.85 15.93
CA LYS A 192 8.42 -8.24 15.79
C LYS A 192 8.71 -8.60 14.33
N THR A 193 7.81 -8.26 13.41
CA THR A 193 7.98 -8.53 11.98
C THR A 193 9.27 -7.90 11.46
N SER A 194 9.53 -6.63 11.77
CA SER A 194 10.77 -5.95 11.37
C SER A 194 12.03 -6.58 12.00
N LEU A 195 11.99 -6.94 13.28
CA LEU A 195 13.14 -7.59 13.95
C LEU A 195 13.47 -8.96 13.35
N ASN A 196 12.45 -9.77 13.01
CA ASN A 196 12.65 -11.07 12.36
C ASN A 196 13.28 -10.88 10.97
N ILE A 197 12.76 -9.94 10.17
CA ILE A 197 13.32 -9.60 8.86
C ILE A 197 14.78 -9.12 8.97
N ILE A 198 15.09 -8.24 9.93
CA ILE A 198 16.45 -7.74 10.17
C ILE A 198 17.40 -8.89 10.49
N ARG A 199 17.00 -9.81 11.37
CA ARG A 199 17.79 -10.99 11.72
C ARG A 199 18.04 -11.87 10.50
N GLU A 200 17.00 -12.21 9.74
CA GLU A 200 17.13 -13.04 8.54
C GLU A 200 18.05 -12.39 7.49
N LEU A 201 17.91 -11.08 7.27
CA LEU A 201 18.78 -10.32 6.35
C LEU A 201 20.23 -10.25 6.83
N HIS A 202 20.44 -10.11 8.13
CA HIS A 202 21.77 -10.17 8.73
C HIS A 202 22.41 -11.55 8.57
N GLU A 203 21.68 -12.62 8.89
CA GLU A 203 22.17 -14.00 8.80
C GLU A 203 22.44 -14.44 7.35
N ALA A 204 21.58 -14.06 6.41
CA ALA A 204 21.69 -14.46 5.01
C ALA A 204 22.71 -13.62 4.22
N TYR A 205 22.85 -12.32 4.53
CA TYR A 205 23.63 -11.39 3.69
C TYR A 205 24.64 -10.52 4.47
N GLY A 206 24.68 -10.59 5.79
CA GLY A 206 25.62 -9.85 6.62
C GLY A 206 25.31 -8.35 6.76
N HIS A 207 24.07 -7.93 6.50
CA HIS A 207 23.66 -6.53 6.64
C HIS A 207 23.81 -6.05 8.09
N ARG A 208 24.32 -4.82 8.26
CA ARG A 208 24.59 -4.23 9.57
C ARG A 208 23.95 -2.87 9.79
N ASP A 209 23.39 -2.27 8.75
CA ASP A 209 22.83 -0.93 8.82
C ASP A 209 21.39 -0.90 8.32
N PHE A 210 20.47 -0.65 9.25
CA PHE A 210 19.03 -0.72 9.03
C PHE A 210 18.33 0.57 9.40
N ALA A 211 17.28 0.89 8.65
CA ALA A 211 16.24 1.83 9.06
C ALA A 211 14.86 1.16 8.96
N VAL A 212 13.94 1.51 9.86
CA VAL A 212 12.54 1.09 9.83
C VAL A 212 11.70 2.36 9.81
N ALA A 213 10.97 2.59 8.72
CA ALA A 213 10.14 3.76 8.51
C ALA A 213 8.65 3.39 8.58
N SER A 214 7.86 4.17 9.31
CA SER A 214 6.41 4.01 9.36
C SER A 214 5.67 5.34 9.47
N LEU A 215 4.36 5.35 9.16
CA LEU A 215 3.54 6.52 9.43
C LEU A 215 3.37 6.71 10.94
N LEU A 216 3.13 5.61 11.65
CA LEU A 216 2.83 5.59 13.08
C LEU A 216 3.79 4.65 13.82
N ASP A 217 4.27 5.04 15.00
CA ASP A 217 5.02 4.18 15.93
C ASP A 217 4.36 4.19 17.32
N TRP A 218 3.84 3.04 17.72
CA TRP A 218 3.18 2.79 18.99
C TRP A 218 3.92 1.79 19.88
N ARG A 219 5.21 1.55 19.60
CA ARG A 219 6.05 0.64 20.39
C ARG A 219 6.11 1.08 21.83
N SER A 220 5.87 0.14 22.74
CA SER A 220 6.12 0.33 24.17
C SER A 220 7.62 0.40 24.46
N ASP A 221 8.00 0.85 25.64
CA ASP A 221 9.40 0.87 26.08
C ASP A 221 10.04 -0.51 25.98
N ALA A 222 9.32 -1.57 26.37
CA ALA A 222 9.79 -2.96 26.23
C ALA A 222 9.98 -3.37 24.76
N ASP A 223 9.17 -2.85 23.85
CA ASP A 223 9.34 -3.12 22.41
C ASP A 223 10.56 -2.39 21.85
N ARG A 224 10.83 -1.17 22.34
CA ARG A 224 12.04 -0.39 22.00
C ARG A 224 13.31 -1.04 22.55
N ASP A 225 13.26 -1.56 23.78
CA ASP A 225 14.38 -2.31 24.39
C ASP A 225 14.75 -3.54 23.56
N ARG A 226 13.78 -4.25 22.98
CA ARG A 226 14.03 -5.39 22.08
C ARG A 226 14.80 -5.01 20.82
N TYR A 227 14.65 -3.79 20.31
CA TYR A 227 15.47 -3.29 19.20
C TYR A 227 16.91 -3.08 19.66
N ALA A 228 17.11 -2.42 20.81
CA ALA A 228 18.43 -2.19 21.39
C ALA A 228 19.14 -3.49 21.83
N GLU A 229 18.38 -4.52 22.21
CA GLU A 229 18.89 -5.88 22.43
C GLU A 229 19.40 -6.50 21.14
N LEU A 230 18.62 -6.45 20.06
CA LEU A 230 19.04 -7.00 18.77
C LEU A 230 20.27 -6.28 18.20
N GLU A 231 20.34 -4.95 18.33
CA GLU A 231 21.52 -4.16 17.95
C GLU A 231 22.79 -4.67 18.64
N ARG A 232 22.72 -4.92 19.95
CA ARG A 232 23.85 -5.44 20.74
C ARG A 232 24.16 -6.90 20.42
N GLU A 233 23.14 -7.72 20.20
CA GLU A 233 23.29 -9.15 19.91
C GLU A 233 24.01 -9.37 18.58
N LEU A 234 23.59 -8.65 17.53
CA LEU A 234 24.08 -8.85 16.16
C LEU A 234 25.20 -7.87 15.76
N ASP A 235 25.55 -6.91 16.64
CA ASP A 235 26.48 -5.82 16.33
C ASP A 235 26.07 -5.07 15.05
N ILE A 236 24.81 -4.62 15.05
CA ILE A 236 24.14 -3.90 13.97
C ILE A 236 23.59 -2.57 14.47
N ARG A 237 23.16 -1.72 13.54
CA ARG A 237 22.50 -0.44 13.82
C ARG A 237 21.09 -0.41 13.24
N ILE A 238 20.10 -0.01 14.02
CA ILE A 238 18.70 0.11 13.63
C ILE A 238 18.19 1.50 13.99
N ARG A 239 17.76 2.27 12.99
CA ARG A 239 17.09 3.58 13.21
C ARG A 239 15.61 3.45 12.92
N CYS A 240 14.76 3.93 13.81
CA CYS A 240 13.32 3.94 13.61
C CYS A 240 12.88 5.36 13.28
N LEU A 241 12.05 5.50 12.24
CA LEU A 241 11.56 6.76 11.70
C LEU A 241 10.04 6.71 11.70
N ALA A 242 9.38 7.72 12.27
CA ALA A 242 7.93 7.81 12.20
C ALA A 242 7.42 9.24 12.08
N LEU A 243 6.32 9.43 11.33
CA LEU A 243 5.65 10.74 11.27
C LEU A 243 4.96 11.09 12.58
N ILE A 244 4.49 10.07 13.32
CA ILE A 244 3.96 10.19 14.68
C ILE A 244 4.52 9.04 15.53
N GLU A 245 5.07 9.39 16.69
CA GLU A 245 5.41 8.43 17.74
C GLU A 245 4.56 8.65 18.98
N GLY A 246 4.23 7.57 19.67
CA GLY A 246 3.53 7.65 20.93
C GLY A 246 3.31 6.31 21.61
N SER A 247 2.38 6.30 22.55
CA SER A 247 1.91 5.11 23.23
C SER A 247 0.40 5.02 23.17
N ILE A 248 -0.09 3.79 23.29
CA ILE A 248 -1.51 3.48 23.28
C ILE A 248 -1.91 2.78 24.57
N LYS A 249 -3.10 3.08 25.07
CA LYS A 249 -3.73 2.32 26.15
C LYS A 249 -5.15 1.97 25.73
N VAL A 250 -5.46 0.67 25.77
CA VAL A 250 -6.76 0.14 25.38
C VAL A 250 -7.54 -0.18 26.64
N ASN A 251 -8.75 0.37 26.75
CA ASN A 251 -9.70 0.06 27.81
C ASN A 251 -10.91 -0.62 27.18
N GLY A 252 -11.32 -1.78 27.71
CA GLY A 252 -12.51 -2.48 27.24
C GLY A 252 -12.27 -3.81 26.53
N ASN A 253 -13.36 -4.46 26.11
CA ASN A 253 -13.33 -5.80 25.52
C ASN A 253 -13.53 -5.75 23.99
N PRO A 254 -12.85 -6.61 23.21
CA PRO A 254 -13.12 -6.79 21.78
C PRO A 254 -14.57 -7.20 21.52
N LEU A 255 -15.07 -6.90 20.30
CA LEU A 255 -16.34 -7.48 19.83
C LEU A 255 -16.20 -8.99 19.71
N GLU A 256 -17.12 -9.73 20.34
CA GLU A 256 -17.20 -11.19 20.23
C GLU A 256 -18.04 -11.65 19.03
N GLU A 257 -19.00 -10.85 18.57
CA GLU A 257 -19.88 -11.16 17.45
C GLU A 257 -20.08 -9.95 16.51
N ALA A 258 -20.20 -10.21 15.21
CA ALA A 258 -20.63 -9.20 14.25
C ALA A 258 -22.12 -8.89 14.48
N ALA A 259 -22.45 -7.64 14.79
CA ALA A 259 -23.84 -7.20 14.68
C ALA A 259 -24.32 -7.42 13.23
N ARG A 260 -25.50 -8.02 13.06
CA ARG A 260 -26.12 -8.22 11.75
C ARG A 260 -26.25 -6.85 11.07
N GLY A 261 -25.56 -6.69 9.95
CA GLY A 261 -25.65 -5.48 9.13
C GLY A 261 -27.08 -5.23 8.65
N GLN A 262 -27.35 -3.96 8.34
CA GLN A 262 -28.53 -3.52 7.61
C GLN A 262 -28.69 -4.31 6.29
N GLY A 263 -29.90 -4.37 5.74
CA GLY A 263 -30.24 -5.19 4.58
C GLY A 263 -29.20 -5.10 3.46
N ALA A 264 -28.94 -6.22 2.79
CA ALA A 264 -28.00 -6.26 1.68
C ALA A 264 -28.41 -5.20 0.65
N PRO A 265 -27.49 -4.33 0.20
CA PRO A 265 -27.79 -3.42 -0.90
C PRO A 265 -28.28 -4.23 -2.10
N GLU A 266 -29.22 -3.67 -2.85
CA GLU A 266 -29.67 -4.26 -4.10
C GLU A 266 -28.76 -3.78 -5.25
N PRO A 267 -28.52 -4.61 -6.28
CA PRO A 267 -27.78 -4.18 -7.47
C PRO A 267 -28.43 -2.94 -8.10
N GLN A 268 -27.61 -2.00 -8.55
CA GLN A 268 -28.11 -0.83 -9.27
C GLN A 268 -28.71 -1.22 -10.64
N GLU A 269 -29.91 -0.69 -10.95
CA GLU A 269 -30.59 -0.96 -12.23
C GLU A 269 -29.85 -0.36 -13.44
N ASP A 270 -29.18 0.79 -13.25
CA ASP A 270 -28.42 1.53 -14.28
C ASP A 270 -26.91 1.42 -14.02
N PHE A 271 -26.39 0.20 -14.12
CA PHE A 271 -24.97 -0.13 -13.92
C PHE A 271 -24.31 -0.49 -15.25
N HIS A 272 -23.22 0.19 -15.59
CA HIS A 272 -22.46 -0.05 -16.82
C HIS A 272 -21.02 -0.45 -16.52
N LEU A 273 -20.60 -1.62 -17.03
CA LEU A 273 -19.23 -2.10 -16.96
C LEU A 273 -18.52 -1.91 -18.31
N LEU A 274 -17.61 -0.95 -18.38
CA LEU A 274 -16.75 -0.68 -19.52
C LEU A 274 -15.39 -1.34 -19.30
N ARG A 275 -14.71 -1.81 -20.36
CA ARG A 275 -13.43 -2.52 -20.26
C ARG A 275 -12.33 -1.76 -20.99
N HIS A 276 -11.15 -1.69 -20.39
CA HIS A 276 -9.96 -1.04 -20.92
C HIS A 276 -8.77 -1.97 -20.73
N ASP A 277 -8.03 -2.23 -21.81
CA ASP A 277 -6.80 -3.01 -21.77
C ASP A 277 -5.60 -2.07 -21.91
N LEU A 278 -4.73 -2.07 -20.91
CA LEU A 278 -3.50 -1.28 -20.88
C LEU A 278 -2.25 -2.14 -20.97
N SER A 279 -2.37 -3.44 -21.21
CA SER A 279 -1.23 -4.37 -21.18
C SER A 279 -0.07 -3.94 -22.08
N GLU A 280 -0.34 -3.50 -23.31
CA GLU A 280 0.71 -3.06 -24.23
C GLU A 280 1.47 -1.80 -23.79
N MET A 281 0.92 -1.01 -22.86
CA MET A 281 1.57 0.19 -22.33
C MET A 281 2.61 -0.10 -21.24
N PHE A 282 2.63 -1.32 -20.69
CA PHE A 282 3.47 -1.66 -19.54
C PHE A 282 4.39 -2.86 -19.81
N GLU A 283 5.60 -2.81 -19.25
CA GLU A 283 6.50 -3.94 -19.25
C GLU A 283 6.05 -5.00 -18.24
N HIS A 284 6.24 -6.26 -18.59
CA HIS A 284 5.81 -7.40 -17.79
C HIS A 284 7.00 -8.22 -17.31
N ALA A 285 6.86 -8.82 -16.12
CA ALA A 285 7.95 -9.51 -15.45
C ALA A 285 8.46 -10.78 -16.18
N GLY A 286 7.67 -11.32 -17.12
CA GLY A 286 8.03 -12.49 -17.91
C GLY A 286 8.63 -12.21 -19.30
N GLN A 287 8.81 -10.95 -19.72
CA GLN A 287 9.08 -10.62 -21.14
C GLN A 287 10.43 -11.10 -21.68
N SER A 288 11.43 -11.41 -20.84
CA SER A 288 12.69 -12.00 -21.34
C SER A 288 12.58 -13.51 -21.52
N SER A 289 13.27 -14.06 -22.53
CA SER A 289 13.26 -15.50 -22.82
C SER A 289 13.78 -16.37 -21.66
N GLU A 290 14.64 -15.81 -20.79
CA GLU A 290 15.16 -16.49 -19.60
C GLU A 290 14.14 -16.50 -18.45
N GLU A 291 13.25 -15.52 -18.36
CA GLU A 291 12.22 -15.38 -17.32
C GLU A 291 10.92 -16.10 -17.71
N ALA A 292 10.56 -16.08 -18.99
CA ALA A 292 9.45 -16.85 -19.55
C ALA A 292 9.58 -18.37 -19.27
N GLY A 293 10.82 -18.88 -19.24
CA GLY A 293 11.11 -20.27 -18.89
C GLY A 293 10.98 -20.59 -17.40
N ARG A 294 10.90 -19.59 -16.50
CA ARG A 294 10.79 -19.79 -15.05
C ARG A 294 9.34 -19.99 -14.59
N SER A 295 8.40 -19.22 -15.14
CA SER A 295 6.97 -19.42 -14.91
C SER A 295 6.13 -18.69 -15.96
N PRO A 296 5.17 -19.37 -16.64
CA PRO A 296 4.24 -18.73 -17.56
C PRO A 296 3.46 -17.56 -16.93
N GLN A 297 3.17 -17.64 -15.63
CA GLN A 297 2.39 -16.64 -14.89
C GLN A 297 3.12 -15.29 -14.75
N LEU A 298 4.45 -15.24 -14.90
CA LEU A 298 5.21 -13.98 -14.83
C LEU A 298 4.78 -12.96 -15.90
N HIS A 299 4.27 -13.43 -17.04
CA HIS A 299 3.75 -12.55 -18.09
C HIS A 299 2.44 -11.85 -17.69
N SER A 300 1.76 -12.32 -16.64
CA SER A 300 0.55 -11.68 -16.14
C SER A 300 0.82 -10.61 -15.08
N TYR A 301 2.07 -10.45 -14.63
CA TYR A 301 2.43 -9.42 -13.67
C TYR A 301 3.24 -8.30 -14.31
N LEU A 302 3.00 -7.08 -13.83
CA LEU A 302 3.75 -5.92 -14.26
C LEU A 302 5.14 -5.91 -13.64
N LEU A 303 6.12 -5.48 -14.45
CA LEU A 303 7.50 -5.45 -14.02
C LEU A 303 7.74 -4.38 -12.95
N HIS A 304 7.14 -3.21 -13.16
CA HIS A 304 7.46 -2.01 -12.40
C HIS A 304 6.59 -1.83 -11.14
N THR A 305 5.92 -2.86 -10.63
CA THR A 305 5.13 -2.75 -9.37
C THR A 305 6.01 -2.74 -8.12
N GLY A 306 7.27 -3.14 -8.25
CA GLY A 306 8.20 -3.36 -7.15
C GLY A 306 8.16 -4.79 -6.60
N ARG A 307 7.22 -5.63 -7.06
CA ARG A 307 7.06 -7.01 -6.59
C ARG A 307 8.28 -7.89 -6.89
N PHE A 308 9.00 -7.57 -7.98
CA PHE A 308 10.14 -8.35 -8.48
C PHE A 308 11.49 -7.61 -8.40
N GLY A 309 11.55 -6.51 -7.63
CA GLY A 309 12.72 -5.64 -7.55
C GLY A 309 12.79 -4.64 -8.70
N ILE A 310 12.95 -3.36 -8.37
CA ILE A 310 13.06 -2.25 -9.31
C ILE A 310 14.19 -1.29 -8.91
N SER A 311 14.73 -0.60 -9.92
CA SER A 311 15.71 0.47 -9.82
C SER A 311 15.11 1.83 -10.18
N VAL A 312 15.89 2.90 -10.06
CA VAL A 312 15.47 4.26 -10.50
C VAL A 312 15.10 4.28 -11.98
N ALA A 313 15.84 3.56 -12.83
CA ALA A 313 15.57 3.50 -14.27
C ALA A 313 14.24 2.83 -14.60
N ASP A 314 13.86 1.79 -13.84
CA ASP A 314 12.54 1.16 -13.94
C ASP A 314 11.43 2.14 -13.53
N GLY A 315 11.68 2.99 -12.53
CA GLY A 315 10.76 4.06 -12.13
C GLY A 315 10.52 5.08 -13.25
N GLU A 316 11.57 5.49 -13.97
CA GLU A 316 11.44 6.38 -15.13
C GLU A 316 10.66 5.75 -16.29
N ALA A 317 10.77 4.43 -16.48
CA ALA A 317 9.96 3.70 -17.45
C ALA A 317 8.48 3.68 -17.03
N LEU A 318 8.20 3.38 -15.76
CA LEU A 318 6.86 3.44 -15.20
C LEU A 318 6.24 4.83 -15.32
N ASP A 319 7.00 5.90 -15.09
CA ASP A 319 6.52 7.28 -15.20
C ASP A 319 5.92 7.58 -16.57
N ARG A 320 6.57 7.10 -17.66
CA ARG A 320 6.07 7.27 -19.03
C ARG A 320 4.76 6.52 -19.26
N ALA A 321 4.73 5.24 -18.88
CA ALA A 321 3.54 4.39 -19.02
C ALA A 321 2.34 4.94 -18.23
N VAL A 322 2.59 5.43 -17.01
CA VAL A 322 1.56 6.06 -16.16
C VAL A 322 0.98 7.32 -16.82
N VAL A 323 1.81 8.18 -17.41
CA VAL A 323 1.34 9.40 -18.07
C VAL A 323 0.45 9.07 -19.27
N GLU A 324 0.86 8.09 -20.08
CA GLU A 324 0.07 7.64 -21.24
C GLU A 324 -1.26 7.01 -20.81
N ALA A 325 -1.22 6.06 -19.87
CA ALA A 325 -2.40 5.41 -19.31
C ALA A 325 -3.38 6.41 -18.68
N ALA A 326 -2.88 7.36 -17.90
CA ALA A 326 -3.72 8.39 -17.29
C ALA A 326 -4.35 9.30 -18.34
N GLY A 327 -3.63 9.67 -19.39
CA GLY A 327 -4.17 10.45 -20.51
C GLY A 327 -5.31 9.72 -21.23
N LEU A 328 -5.12 8.43 -21.52
CA LEU A 328 -6.15 7.59 -22.13
C LEU A 328 -7.39 7.49 -21.23
N LEU A 329 -7.22 7.10 -19.96
CA LEU A 329 -8.35 6.91 -19.04
C LEU A 329 -9.06 8.24 -18.73
N ALA A 330 -8.33 9.35 -18.63
CA ALA A 330 -8.92 10.67 -18.45
C ALA A 330 -9.81 11.08 -19.63
N ALA A 331 -9.46 10.70 -20.86
CA ALA A 331 -10.29 10.95 -22.05
C ALA A 331 -11.59 10.14 -22.06
N HIS A 332 -11.66 9.04 -21.30
CA HIS A 332 -12.86 8.23 -21.12
C HIS A 332 -13.74 8.68 -19.94
N ARG A 333 -13.29 9.63 -19.12
CA ARG A 333 -14.08 10.17 -18.02
C ARG A 333 -15.30 10.91 -18.54
N THR A 334 -16.44 10.63 -17.92
CA THR A 334 -17.72 11.28 -18.21
C THR A 334 -18.23 12.09 -17.03
N GLY A 335 -17.67 11.86 -15.83
CA GLY A 335 -18.08 12.47 -14.58
C GLY A 335 -17.05 13.43 -13.97
N SER A 336 -17.49 14.13 -12.93
CA SER A 336 -16.66 15.07 -12.18
C SER A 336 -15.93 14.41 -11.01
N ARG A 337 -16.52 13.35 -10.43
CA ARG A 337 -16.00 12.62 -9.27
C ARG A 337 -15.75 11.18 -9.65
N ALA A 338 -14.47 10.77 -9.65
CA ALA A 338 -14.08 9.42 -10.00
C ALA A 338 -13.33 8.73 -8.84
N LEU A 339 -13.58 7.44 -8.65
CA LEU A 339 -12.81 6.59 -7.76
C LEU A 339 -11.89 5.67 -8.57
N CYS A 340 -10.58 5.76 -8.36
CA CYS A 340 -9.60 4.80 -8.86
C CYS A 340 -9.35 3.73 -7.79
N LEU A 341 -9.75 2.50 -8.05
CA LEU A 341 -9.70 1.37 -7.12
C LEU A 341 -8.70 0.32 -7.61
N GLY A 342 -7.55 0.21 -6.95
CA GLY A 342 -6.63 -0.92 -7.11
C GLY A 342 -7.15 -2.19 -6.43
N THR A 343 -6.53 -3.33 -6.72
CA THR A 343 -6.86 -4.61 -6.08
C THR A 343 -5.72 -5.14 -5.22
N GLY A 344 -5.99 -5.35 -3.93
CA GLY A 344 -5.02 -5.93 -2.99
C GLY A 344 -3.71 -5.15 -2.96
N GLU A 345 -2.60 -5.83 -3.28
CA GLU A 345 -1.24 -5.27 -3.29
C GLU A 345 -0.97 -4.34 -4.48
N PHE A 346 -1.80 -4.38 -5.54
CA PHE A 346 -1.70 -3.54 -6.75
C PHE A 346 -2.26 -2.14 -6.50
N MET A 347 -1.54 -1.37 -5.69
CA MET A 347 -1.98 -0.06 -5.20
C MET A 347 -1.24 1.11 -5.86
N TYR A 348 0.08 0.99 -6.01
CA TYR A 348 0.93 2.12 -6.39
C TYR A 348 0.67 2.62 -7.81
N VAL A 349 0.64 1.71 -8.79
CA VAL A 349 0.40 2.06 -10.21
C VAL A 349 -0.98 2.69 -10.39
N PRO A 350 -2.10 2.10 -9.89
CA PRO A 350 -3.41 2.75 -9.92
C PRO A 350 -3.41 4.14 -9.27
N MET A 351 -2.72 4.31 -8.16
CA MET A 351 -2.65 5.60 -7.46
C MET A 351 -1.86 6.66 -8.23
N ARG A 352 -0.75 6.26 -8.88
CA ARG A 352 0.04 7.11 -9.78
C ARG A 352 -0.77 7.52 -11.02
N ILE A 353 -1.57 6.62 -11.58
CA ILE A 353 -2.51 6.93 -12.68
C ILE A 353 -3.58 7.91 -12.20
N ALA A 354 -4.23 7.61 -11.06
CA ALA A 354 -5.27 8.45 -10.47
C ALA A 354 -4.81 9.90 -10.24
N GLU A 355 -3.57 10.07 -9.77
CA GLU A 355 -2.96 11.39 -9.53
C GLU A 355 -2.77 12.21 -10.82
N ARG A 356 -2.70 11.56 -11.99
CA ARG A 356 -2.55 12.20 -13.31
C ARG A 356 -3.85 12.31 -14.11
N MET A 357 -4.97 11.76 -13.62
CA MET A 357 -6.27 11.79 -14.29
C MET A 357 -7.05 13.10 -14.12
N GLY A 358 -6.49 14.06 -13.38
CA GLY A 358 -7.05 15.41 -13.18
C GLY A 358 -7.91 15.56 -11.92
N ASP A 359 -8.69 16.64 -11.87
CA ASP A 359 -9.47 17.00 -10.69
C ASP A 359 -10.59 15.99 -10.37
N GLY A 360 -10.98 15.95 -9.10
CA GLY A 360 -12.10 15.14 -8.61
C GLY A 360 -11.83 13.63 -8.56
N VAL A 361 -10.58 13.21 -8.77
CA VAL A 361 -10.17 11.80 -8.70
C VAL A 361 -9.68 11.45 -7.30
N TYR A 362 -10.18 10.34 -6.76
CA TYR A 362 -9.77 9.75 -5.48
C TYR A 362 -9.17 8.37 -5.74
N ALA A 363 -8.24 7.93 -4.89
CA ALA A 363 -7.65 6.60 -4.98
C ALA A 363 -8.00 5.74 -3.76
N GLN A 364 -8.20 4.45 -4.00
CA GLN A 364 -8.33 3.43 -2.98
C GLN A 364 -7.77 2.08 -3.51
N SER A 365 -7.58 1.09 -2.66
CA SER A 365 -7.41 -0.31 -3.03
C SER A 365 -8.30 -1.21 -2.19
N THR A 366 -8.60 -2.39 -2.71
CA THR A 366 -9.27 -3.45 -1.93
C THR A 366 -8.31 -4.10 -0.94
N THR A 367 -8.85 -4.85 0.02
CA THR A 367 -8.01 -5.61 0.96
C THR A 367 -8.65 -6.91 1.42
N ARG A 368 -7.81 -7.86 1.83
CA ARG A 368 -8.21 -9.11 2.50
C ARG A 368 -8.60 -8.94 3.97
N SER A 369 -8.36 -7.77 4.56
CA SER A 369 -8.56 -7.55 6.00
C SER A 369 -10.06 -7.40 6.32
N PRO A 370 -10.68 -8.29 7.11
CA PRO A 370 -12.07 -8.13 7.52
C PRO A 370 -12.18 -7.08 8.65
N ILE A 371 -12.93 -6.01 8.40
CA ILE A 371 -13.21 -4.93 9.34
C ILE A 371 -14.72 -4.84 9.55
N HIS A 372 -15.14 -4.55 10.78
CA HIS A 372 -16.55 -4.35 11.09
C HIS A 372 -17.00 -2.96 10.61
N PRO A 373 -17.93 -2.83 9.65
CA PRO A 373 -18.47 -1.54 9.27
C PRO A 373 -19.54 -1.06 10.27
N LEU A 374 -19.51 0.21 10.65
CA LEU A 374 -20.48 0.84 11.53
C LEU A 374 -20.73 2.30 11.11
N ARG A 375 -21.98 2.65 10.79
CA ARG A 375 -22.38 4.03 10.53
C ARG A 375 -22.59 4.77 11.85
N ARG A 376 -21.53 5.38 12.37
CA ARG A 376 -21.52 6.19 13.58
C ARG A 376 -20.49 7.31 13.43
N ASP A 377 -20.84 8.51 13.89
CA ASP A 377 -19.90 9.64 13.90
C ASP A 377 -18.61 9.26 14.66
N GLY A 378 -17.46 9.54 14.05
CA GLY A 378 -16.15 9.20 14.60
C GLY A 378 -15.66 7.77 14.32
N TYR A 379 -16.48 6.90 13.70
CA TYR A 379 -16.08 5.56 13.28
C TYR A 379 -15.59 5.56 11.84
N ALA A 380 -14.41 5.00 11.59
CA ALA A 380 -13.69 5.21 10.33
C ALA A 380 -14.13 4.33 9.15
N VAL A 381 -14.90 3.26 9.39
CA VAL A 381 -15.35 2.32 8.35
C VAL A 381 -16.87 2.17 8.39
N THR A 382 -17.58 2.71 7.40
CA THR A 382 -19.04 2.83 7.37
C THR A 382 -19.73 1.81 6.46
N SER A 383 -19.05 1.35 5.41
CA SER A 383 -19.54 0.35 4.47
C SER A 383 -18.48 -0.69 4.14
N ALA A 384 -18.91 -1.90 3.78
CA ALA A 384 -18.05 -3.00 3.36
C ALA A 384 -18.74 -3.87 2.31
N TYR A 385 -18.07 -4.14 1.20
CA TYR A 385 -18.56 -4.99 0.11
C TYR A 385 -17.58 -6.15 -0.09
N ARG A 386 -18.01 -7.36 0.24
CA ARG A 386 -17.20 -8.58 0.11
C ARG A 386 -17.28 -9.14 -1.30
N TYR A 387 -16.14 -9.57 -1.84
CA TYR A 387 -16.05 -10.33 -3.08
C TYR A 387 -14.94 -11.38 -2.98
N ASP A 388 -14.92 -12.33 -3.92
CA ASP A 388 -13.86 -13.34 -4.06
C ASP A 388 -12.86 -12.87 -5.13
N SER A 389 -11.57 -13.12 -4.91
CA SER A 389 -10.49 -12.54 -5.74
C SER A 389 -10.64 -12.83 -7.24
N PRO A 390 -10.42 -11.81 -8.11
CA PRO A 390 -10.04 -11.85 -9.51
C PRO A 390 -9.47 -13.13 -10.04
N ASP A 391 -8.49 -13.53 -9.25
CA ASP A 391 -7.30 -14.19 -9.69
C ASP A 391 -7.32 -15.68 -9.34
N GLY A 392 -8.45 -16.16 -8.80
CA GLY A 392 -8.68 -17.57 -8.48
C GLY A 392 -8.28 -17.99 -7.06
N GLU A 393 -7.87 -17.06 -6.19
CA GLU A 393 -7.72 -17.35 -4.77
C GLU A 393 -9.10 -17.41 -4.08
N GLU A 394 -9.40 -18.46 -3.33
CA GLU A 394 -10.59 -18.56 -2.44
C GLU A 394 -10.45 -17.64 -1.19
N VAL A 395 -9.91 -16.44 -1.38
CA VAL A 395 -9.65 -15.47 -0.33
C VAL A 395 -10.63 -14.32 -0.47
N ALA A 396 -11.36 -14.06 0.62
CA ALA A 396 -12.31 -12.95 0.69
C ALA A 396 -11.57 -11.61 0.64
N ASN A 397 -12.03 -10.73 -0.25
CA ASN A 397 -11.57 -9.36 -0.38
C ASN A 397 -12.72 -8.39 -0.12
N PHE A 398 -12.38 -7.16 0.23
CA PHE A 398 -13.33 -6.14 0.67
C PHE A 398 -13.05 -4.79 0.04
N ILE A 399 -14.11 -4.11 -0.38
CA ILE A 399 -14.14 -2.68 -0.72
C ILE A 399 -14.83 -1.95 0.44
N TYR A 400 -14.23 -0.89 0.96
CA TYR A 400 -14.73 -0.16 2.13
C TYR A 400 -15.03 1.30 1.80
N ASN A 401 -15.95 1.92 2.54
CA ASN A 401 -16.19 3.38 2.52
C ASN A 401 -16.49 3.96 1.12
N VAL A 402 -17.20 3.18 0.31
CA VAL A 402 -17.84 3.66 -0.91
C VAL A 402 -19.34 3.68 -0.64
N GLU A 403 -19.97 4.81 -0.94
CA GLU A 403 -21.38 5.05 -0.68
C GLU A 403 -22.12 5.45 -1.97
N PRO A 404 -23.38 5.04 -2.16
CA PRO A 404 -24.15 5.43 -3.33
C PRO A 404 -24.21 6.95 -3.54
N GLY A 405 -23.95 7.42 -4.76
CA GLY A 405 -23.93 8.84 -5.12
C GLY A 405 -22.64 9.60 -4.75
N GLN A 406 -21.66 8.94 -4.14
CA GLN A 406 -20.36 9.54 -3.82
C GLN A 406 -19.51 9.79 -5.08
N TYR A 407 -19.61 8.91 -6.07
CA TYR A 407 -18.85 8.98 -7.32
C TYR A 407 -19.77 8.84 -8.53
N ASP A 408 -19.41 9.53 -9.61
CA ASP A 408 -20.12 9.47 -10.89
C ASP A 408 -19.62 8.25 -11.68
N GLU A 409 -18.35 7.90 -11.53
CA GLU A 409 -17.69 6.77 -12.18
C GLU A 409 -16.57 6.16 -11.30
N ALA A 410 -16.20 4.91 -11.55
CA ALA A 410 -15.05 4.27 -10.91
C ALA A 410 -14.16 3.56 -11.93
N PHE A 411 -12.85 3.68 -11.78
CA PHE A 411 -11.84 2.94 -12.54
C PHE A 411 -11.25 1.86 -11.65
N VAL A 412 -11.48 0.60 -11.98
CA VAL A 412 -11.11 -0.55 -11.18
C VAL A 412 -9.96 -1.27 -11.86
N PHE A 413 -8.80 -1.28 -11.22
CA PHE A 413 -7.53 -1.70 -11.81
C PHE A 413 -7.16 -3.11 -11.34
N VAL A 414 -7.00 -4.03 -12.29
CA VAL A 414 -6.59 -5.43 -12.04
C VAL A 414 -5.24 -5.69 -12.71
N GLU A 415 -4.23 -6.05 -11.90
CA GLU A 415 -2.85 -6.28 -12.39
C GLU A 415 -2.80 -7.39 -13.44
N ARG A 416 -3.50 -8.50 -13.19
CA ARG A 416 -3.46 -9.70 -14.01
C ARG A 416 -4.52 -9.72 -15.11
N GLN A 417 -4.41 -10.71 -15.98
CA GLN A 417 -5.45 -11.01 -16.97
C GLN A 417 -6.77 -11.29 -16.23
N TYR A 418 -7.84 -10.66 -16.68
CA TYR A 418 -9.15 -10.80 -16.05
C TYR A 418 -9.98 -11.89 -16.73
N ASP A 419 -10.38 -12.91 -15.96
CA ASP A 419 -11.31 -13.96 -16.41
C ASP A 419 -12.74 -13.65 -15.93
N PRO A 420 -13.68 -13.30 -16.83
CA PRO A 420 -15.08 -13.04 -16.46
C PRO A 420 -15.76 -14.22 -15.76
N ALA A 421 -15.36 -15.46 -16.02
CA ALA A 421 -15.93 -16.63 -15.36
C ALA A 421 -15.60 -16.68 -13.86
N ARG A 422 -14.43 -16.13 -13.47
CA ARG A 422 -13.99 -16.00 -12.07
C ARG A 422 -14.39 -14.66 -11.45
N GLY A 423 -14.60 -13.65 -12.29
CA GLY A 423 -14.94 -12.28 -11.88
C GLY A 423 -16.38 -12.04 -11.43
N ALA A 424 -17.29 -13.00 -11.52
CA ALA A 424 -18.72 -12.78 -11.23
C ALA A 424 -19.00 -12.24 -9.81
N SER A 425 -18.28 -12.72 -8.79
CA SER A 425 -18.38 -12.22 -7.41
C SER A 425 -17.92 -10.77 -7.31
N PHE A 426 -16.87 -10.42 -8.05
CA PHE A 426 -16.31 -9.07 -8.11
C PHE A 426 -17.23 -8.09 -8.85
N GLU A 427 -17.70 -8.43 -10.06
CA GLU A 427 -18.62 -7.58 -10.83
C GLU A 427 -19.92 -7.34 -10.06
N ARG A 428 -20.41 -8.36 -9.33
CA ARG A 428 -21.54 -8.20 -8.43
C ARG A 428 -21.24 -7.24 -7.27
N ALA A 429 -20.06 -7.29 -6.66
CA ALA A 429 -19.71 -6.33 -5.62
C ALA A 429 -19.62 -4.89 -6.17
N LEU A 430 -19.11 -4.72 -7.39
CA LEU A 430 -19.03 -3.41 -8.06
C LEU A 430 -20.42 -2.82 -8.33
N SER A 431 -21.40 -3.64 -8.73
CA SER A 431 -22.77 -3.18 -8.96
C SER A 431 -23.55 -2.80 -7.69
N LEU A 432 -23.01 -3.13 -6.51
CA LEU A 432 -23.57 -2.78 -5.20
C LEU A 432 -23.00 -1.47 -4.64
N LEU A 433 -21.95 -0.92 -5.24
CA LEU A 433 -21.29 0.31 -4.77
C LEU A 433 -22.17 1.56 -4.95
N GLY A 434 -23.17 1.51 -5.82
CA GLY A 434 -23.97 2.67 -6.20
C GLY A 434 -23.19 3.68 -7.06
N VAL A 435 -22.25 3.17 -7.87
CA VAL A 435 -21.49 3.93 -8.88
C VAL A 435 -22.04 3.54 -10.26
N PRO A 436 -22.64 4.48 -11.02
CA PRO A 436 -23.31 4.15 -12.29
C PRO A 436 -22.41 3.57 -13.37
N VAL A 437 -21.20 4.11 -13.54
CA VAL A 437 -20.26 3.70 -14.59
C VAL A 437 -18.99 3.16 -13.97
N VAL A 438 -18.64 1.91 -14.27
CA VAL A 438 -17.40 1.27 -13.81
C VAL A 438 -16.54 0.89 -15.01
N HIS A 439 -15.32 1.40 -15.02
CA HIS A 439 -14.27 1.12 -15.98
C HIS A 439 -13.36 0.04 -15.40
N LEU A 440 -13.49 -1.20 -15.84
CA LEU A 440 -12.55 -2.27 -15.52
C LEU A 440 -11.29 -2.12 -16.39
N VAL A 441 -10.16 -1.86 -15.75
CA VAL A 441 -8.86 -1.60 -16.37
C VAL A 441 -7.93 -2.78 -16.08
N THR A 442 -7.50 -3.49 -17.13
CA THR A 442 -6.65 -4.67 -17.01
C THR A 442 -5.26 -4.41 -17.54
N PHE A 443 -4.25 -5.02 -16.90
CA PHE A 443 -2.85 -4.86 -17.29
C PHE A 443 -2.19 -6.16 -17.77
N GLY A 444 -2.71 -7.34 -17.40
CA GLY A 444 -2.08 -8.59 -17.80
C GLY A 444 -2.30 -8.90 -19.28
N ALA A 445 -1.22 -9.21 -20.00
CA ALA A 445 -1.27 -9.60 -21.41
C ALA A 445 -2.09 -10.88 -21.65
N SER A 446 -2.85 -10.92 -22.76
CA SER A 446 -3.55 -12.15 -23.19
C SER A 446 -2.55 -13.20 -23.69
N ASP A 447 -2.78 -14.45 -23.32
CA ASP A 447 -1.98 -15.60 -23.75
C ASP A 447 -2.37 -16.07 -25.17
N ASP A 448 -2.67 -15.13 -26.09
CA ASP A 448 -3.12 -15.40 -27.48
C ASP A 448 -2.05 -16.09 -28.35
N ARG A 449 -0.90 -16.45 -27.77
CA ARG A 449 0.13 -17.28 -28.43
C ARG A 449 -0.18 -18.79 -28.40
N ARG A 450 -1.31 -19.22 -27.83
CA ARG A 450 -1.69 -20.66 -27.81
C ARG A 450 -2.66 -21.10 -28.92
N ASP A 451 -3.28 -20.17 -29.65
CA ASP A 451 -4.26 -20.50 -30.70
C ASP A 451 -3.67 -20.51 -32.12
N GLY A 452 -2.34 -20.59 -32.23
CA GLY A 452 -1.61 -20.61 -33.49
C GLY A 452 -0.65 -21.79 -33.63
N GLU A 453 -1.15 -23.02 -33.52
CA GLU A 453 -0.51 -24.23 -34.11
C GLU A 453 -1.55 -25.30 -34.50
#